data_AF-A0A329QKY1-F1
#
_entry.id   AF-A0A329QKY1-F1
#
_cell.length_a   1.000
_cell.length_b   1.000
_cell.length_c   1.000
_cell.angle_alpha   90.00
_cell.angle_beta   90.00
_cell.angle_gamma   90.00
#
_symmetry.space_group_name_H-M   'P 1'
#
loop_
_entity.id
_entity.type
_entity.pdbx_description
1 polymer ?
#
loop_
_entity_poly.entity_id
_entity_poly.type
_entity_poly.pdbx_seq_one_letter_code
_entity_poly.pdbx_strand_id
1 'polypeptide(L)'
;MKGNLISRLNRVEGQIRGIKGLIEKDTYCDDVLTQIAAAQSALNSVGKLLLEGHMKSCIVERIQAGEHEVVDELLVTVRKLMK
;
A
#
# COMPACT_ATOMS: atom_id res chain seq x y z
N MET A 1 -3.13 11.56 9.97
CA MET A 1 -3.26 10.55 8.90
C MET A 1 -2.21 10.72 7.80
N LYS A 2 -2.18 11.86 7.07
CA LYS A 2 -1.24 12.08 5.95
C LYS A 2 0.25 11.94 6.32
N GLY A 3 0.69 12.50 7.44
CA GLY A 3 2.10 12.40 7.88
C GLY A 3 2.58 10.97 8.21
N ASN A 4 1.67 10.09 8.65
CA ASN A 4 2.00 8.69 8.94
C ASN A 4 2.18 7.87 7.64
N LEU A 5 1.40 8.18 6.60
CA LEU A 5 1.53 7.54 5.30
C LEU A 5 2.86 7.91 4.62
N ILE A 6 3.24 9.19 4.66
CA ILE A 6 4.50 9.67 4.09
C ILE A 6 5.69 9.00 4.77
N SER A 7 5.70 8.92 6.11
CA SER A 7 6.83 8.29 6.82
C SER A 7 6.95 6.80 6.51
N ARG A 8 5.84 6.08 6.27
CA ARG A 8 5.86 4.69 5.80
C ARG A 8 6.35 4.57 4.37
N LEU A 9 5.92 5.45 3.47
CA LEU A 9 6.40 5.48 2.09
C LEU A 9 7.91 5.74 2.02
N ASN A 10 8.44 6.65 2.84
CA ASN A 10 9.89 6.88 2.94
C ASN A 10 10.66 5.63 3.37
N ARG A 11 10.06 4.77 4.22
CA ARG A 11 10.65 3.48 4.61
C ARG A 11 10.64 2.49 3.44
N VAL A 12 9.53 2.42 2.70
CA VAL A 12 9.44 1.59 1.47
C VAL A 12 10.49 2.04 0.45
N GLU A 13 10.64 3.35 0.22
CA GLU A 13 11.69 3.89 -0.66
C GLU A 13 13.10 3.45 -0.21
N GLY A 14 13.38 3.48 1.10
CA GLY A 14 14.60 2.94 1.68
C GLY A 14 14.82 1.46 1.35
N GLN A 15 13.78 0.63 1.46
CA GLN A 15 13.83 -0.79 1.11
C GLN A 15 14.12 -0.99 -0.38
N ILE A 16 13.47 -0.22 -1.28
CA ILE A 16 13.72 -0.29 -2.73
C ILE A 16 15.17 0.06 -3.07
N ARG A 17 15.74 1.12 -2.45
CA ARG A 17 17.16 1.45 -2.60
C ARG A 17 18.07 0.33 -2.09
N GLY A 18 17.72 -0.30 -0.97
CA GLY A 18 18.44 -1.46 -0.43
C GLY A 18 18.47 -2.63 -1.40
N ILE A 19 17.31 -2.99 -1.97
CA ILE A 19 17.16 -4.06 -2.97
C ILE A 19 18.06 -3.79 -4.18
N LYS A 20 18.04 -2.56 -4.71
CA LYS A 20 18.92 -2.17 -5.83
C LYS A 20 20.40 -2.41 -5.50
N GLY A 21 20.83 -2.01 -4.30
CA GLY A 21 22.21 -2.23 -3.85
C GLY A 21 22.58 -3.70 -3.66
N LEU A 22 21.63 -4.58 -3.32
CA LEU A 22 21.88 -6.03 -3.24
C LEU A 22 22.10 -6.64 -4.64
N ILE A 23 21.30 -6.20 -5.62
CA ILE A 23 21.43 -6.62 -7.02
C ILE A 23 22.77 -6.15 -7.60
N GLU A 24 23.15 -4.90 -7.37
CA GLU A 24 24.44 -4.35 -7.83
C GLU A 24 25.65 -5.08 -7.24
N LYS A 25 25.49 -5.70 -6.07
CA LYS A 25 26.52 -6.51 -5.39
C LYS A 25 26.49 -7.98 -5.76
N ASP A 26 25.64 -8.38 -6.71
CA ASP A 26 25.43 -9.78 -7.12
C ASP A 26 25.12 -10.69 -5.91
N THR A 27 24.29 -10.18 -4.98
CA THR A 27 23.90 -10.92 -3.76
C THR A 27 23.03 -12.11 -4.13
N TYR A 28 23.09 -13.17 -3.31
CA TYR A 28 22.29 -14.37 -3.46
C TYR A 28 20.79 -14.07 -3.66
N CYS A 29 20.19 -14.71 -4.66
CA CYS A 29 18.85 -14.36 -5.12
C CYS A 29 17.77 -14.47 -4.04
N ASP A 30 17.86 -15.46 -3.14
CA ASP A 30 16.86 -15.64 -2.07
C ASP A 30 16.84 -14.47 -1.08
N ASP A 31 18.00 -13.83 -0.82
CA ASP A 31 18.08 -12.65 0.04
C ASP A 31 17.41 -11.45 -0.63
N VAL A 32 17.64 -11.27 -1.93
CA VAL A 32 17.00 -10.22 -2.73
C VAL A 32 15.48 -10.43 -2.75
N LEU A 33 15.02 -11.65 -3.00
CA LEU A 33 13.60 -12.02 -3.00
C LEU A 33 12.96 -11.79 -1.61
N THR A 34 13.68 -12.09 -0.53
CA THR A 34 13.21 -11.83 0.84
C THR A 34 13.01 -10.32 1.07
N GLN A 35 13.94 -9.48 0.60
CA GLN A 35 13.79 -8.03 0.72
C GLN A 35 12.66 -7.48 -0.16
N ILE A 36 12.46 -8.03 -1.36
CA ILE A 36 11.31 -7.69 -2.23
C ILE A 36 9.99 -8.01 -1.51
N ALA A 37 9.87 -9.20 -0.91
CA ALA A 37 8.67 -9.58 -0.16
C ALA A 37 8.42 -8.64 1.03
N ALA A 38 9.48 -8.22 1.74
CA ALA A 38 9.37 -7.25 2.81
C ALA A 38 8.89 -5.86 2.33
N ALA A 39 9.37 -5.40 1.17
CA ALA A 39 8.94 -4.14 0.57
C ALA A 39 7.47 -4.20 0.10
N GLN A 40 7.05 -5.31 -0.51
CA GLN A 40 5.66 -5.55 -0.90
C GLN A 40 4.72 -5.54 0.32
N SER A 41 5.09 -6.24 1.39
CA SER A 41 4.32 -6.25 2.65
C SER A 41 4.17 -4.86 3.26
N ALA A 42 5.25 -4.08 3.28
CA ALA A 42 5.23 -2.71 3.76
C ALA A 42 4.32 -1.80 2.90
N LEU A 43 4.37 -1.94 1.57
CA LEU A 43 3.49 -1.19 0.66
C LEU A 43 2.02 -1.59 0.82
N ASN A 44 1.73 -2.88 0.98
CA ASN A 44 0.39 -3.38 1.27
C ASN A 44 -0.16 -2.81 2.59
N SER A 45 0.70 -2.66 3.61
CA SER A 45 0.34 -2.00 4.87
C SER A 45 -0.07 -0.54 4.67
N VAL A 46 0.64 0.21 3.81
CA VAL A 46 0.27 1.59 3.44
C VAL A 46 -1.07 1.62 2.73
N GLY A 47 -1.28 0.73 1.75
CA GLY A 47 -2.54 0.63 1.01
C GLY A 47 -3.75 0.36 1.92
N LYS A 48 -3.61 -0.55 2.89
CA LYS A 48 -4.65 -0.85 3.88
C LYS A 48 -5.00 0.36 4.75
N LEU A 49 -4.00 1.10 5.23
CA LEU A 49 -4.23 2.28 6.06
C LEU A 49 -4.91 3.41 5.27
N LEU A 50 -4.52 3.60 4.00
CA LEU A 50 -5.16 4.57 3.13
C LEU A 50 -6.62 4.20 2.84
N LEU A 51 -6.88 2.92 2.56
CA LEU A 51 -8.23 2.38 2.36
C LEU A 51 -9.11 2.58 3.59
N GLU A 52 -8.59 2.27 4.79
CA GLU A 52 -9.30 2.49 6.04
C GLU A 52 -9.72 3.96 6.21
N GLY A 53 -8.80 4.89 5.94
CA GLY A 53 -9.10 6.32 5.95
C GLY A 53 -10.19 6.70 4.94
N HIS A 54 -10.09 6.20 3.71
CA HIS A 54 -11.08 6.45 2.65
C HIS A 54 -12.47 5.93 3.01
N MET A 55 -12.56 4.73 3.58
CA MET A 55 -13.81 4.14 4.05
C MET A 55 -14.44 4.95 5.18
N LYS A 56 -13.65 5.43 6.15
CA LYS A 56 -14.15 6.15 7.32
C LYS A 56 -14.58 7.59 7.05
N SER A 57 -14.13 8.21 5.94
CA SER A 57 -14.52 9.57 5.57
C SER A 57 -15.40 9.58 4.31
N CYS A 58 -14.78 9.48 3.14
CA CYS A 58 -15.44 9.76 1.86
C CYS A 58 -16.58 8.79 1.56
N ILE A 59 -16.42 7.51 1.88
CA ILE A 59 -17.45 6.50 1.61
C ILE A 59 -18.67 6.71 2.52
N VAL A 60 -18.45 6.95 3.82
CA VAL A 60 -19.55 7.18 4.77
C VAL A 60 -20.36 8.42 4.39
N GLU A 61 -19.69 9.52 4.03
CA GLU A 61 -20.34 10.76 3.60
C GLU A 61 -21.22 10.53 2.35
N ARG A 62 -20.70 9.83 1.33
CA ARG A 62 -21.45 9.54 0.09
C ARG A 62 -22.63 8.62 0.31
N ILE A 63 -22.49 7.59 1.15
CA ILE A 63 -23.61 6.71 1.53
C ILE A 63 -24.70 7.51 2.26
N GLN A 64 -24.33 8.43 3.15
CA GLN A 64 -25.30 9.29 3.84
C GLN A 64 -26.01 10.27 2.88
N ALA A 65 -25.37 10.65 1.78
CA ALA A 65 -25.97 11.44 0.71
C ALA A 65 -26.87 10.61 -0.25
N GLY A 66 -26.98 9.30 -0.05
CA GLY A 66 -27.78 8.40 -0.90
C GLY A 66 -27.05 7.87 -2.14
N GLU A 67 -25.75 8.14 -2.28
CA GLU A 67 -24.90 7.70 -3.41
C GLU A 67 -24.37 6.27 -3.17
N HIS A 68 -25.24 5.27 -3.31
CA HIS A 68 -24.89 3.88 -3.04
C HIS A 68 -23.93 3.26 -4.06
N GLU A 69 -23.81 3.82 -5.27
CA GLU A 69 -22.88 3.39 -6.31
C GLU A 69 -21.40 3.47 -5.88
N VAL A 70 -21.08 4.26 -4.86
CA VAL A 70 -19.74 4.34 -4.27
C VAL A 70 -19.25 2.98 -3.73
N VAL A 71 -20.17 2.10 -3.35
CA VAL A 71 -19.84 0.75 -2.87
C VAL A 71 -19.22 -0.09 -4.00
N ASP A 72 -19.71 0.05 -5.23
CA ASP A 72 -19.16 -0.66 -6.38
C ASP A 72 -17.75 -0.16 -6.75
N GLU A 73 -17.53 1.15 -6.65
CA GLU A 73 -16.21 1.78 -6.82
C GLU A 73 -15.21 1.27 -5.76
N LEU A 74 -15.67 1.15 -4.51
CA LEU A 74 -14.87 0.60 -3.42
C LEU A 74 -14.50 -0.87 -3.70
N LEU A 75 -15.46 -1.68 -4.15
CA LEU A 75 -15.21 -3.10 -4.47
C LEU A 75 -14.18 -3.26 -5.60
N VAL A 76 -14.19 -2.38 -6.61
CA VAL A 76 -13.14 -2.36 -7.64
C VAL A 76 -11.76 -2.09 -7.03
N THR A 77 -11.67 -1.14 -6.10
CA THR A 77 -10.42 -0.79 -5.44
C THR A 77 -9.92 -1.91 -4.52
N VAL A 78 -10.79 -2.50 -3.72
CA VAL A 78 -10.46 -3.63 -2.83
C VAL A 78 -9.93 -4.82 -3.63
N ARG A 79 -10.56 -5.18 -4.77
CA ARG A 79 -10.08 -6.26 -5.64
C ARG A 79 -8.66 -6.01 -6.18
N LYS A 80 -8.25 -4.76 -6.40
CA LYS A 80 -6.88 -4.44 -6.83
C LYS A 80 -5.86 -4.63 -5.72
N LEU A 81 -6.24 -4.37 -4.47
CA LEU A 81 -5.36 -4.48 -3.29
C LEU A 81 -5.23 -5.91 -2.73
N MET A 82 -6.10 -6.83 -3.16
CA MET A 82 -6.07 -8.24 -2.75
C MET A 82 -5.34 -9.17 -3.74
N LYS A 83 -4.86 -8.63 -4.86
CA LYS A 83 -3.96 -9.35 -5.78
C LYS A 83 -2.54 -9.36 -5.23
#